data_AF-A0A7Y2TQX8-F1
#
_entry.id   AF-A0A7Y2TQX8-F1
#
_cell.length_a   1.000
_cell.length_b   1.000
_cell.length_c   1.000
_cell.angle_alpha   90.00
_cell.angle_beta   90.00
_cell.angle_gamma   90.00
#
_symmetry.space_group_name_H-M   'P 1'
#
loop_
_entity.id
_entity.type
_entity.pdbx_description
1 polymer ?
#
loop_
_entity_poly.entity_id
_entity_poly.type
_entity_poly.pdbx_seq_one_letter_code
_entity_poly.pdbx_strand_id
1 'polypeptide(L)'
;MRIDRDGTVTIVSKNPEAGQGVKTAFPMVVAECLEVDWNRVRVEQAPLDDRYGRQVVGGSRGTPDGWDDLRIAGTGAKVLLIQAAASTWGVPAAECSAKSGVVSHDASGRTAAYESLLDTAAALPAPEVSALKLKSRPEEFTLLGREVPGVDNPRIVTGQPLFGADIRLPGMLYAVYEKCPVFG
;
A
#
# COMPACT_ATOMS: atom_id res chain seq x y z
N MET A 1 2.51 4.28 5.39
CA MET A 1 1.90 3.04 5.91
C MET A 1 2.07 3.01 7.42
N ARG A 2 1.38 2.11 8.12
CA ARG A 2 1.53 1.84 9.55
C ARG A 2 1.37 0.35 9.79
N ILE A 3 2.15 -0.22 10.71
CA ILE A 3 1.95 -1.58 11.21
C ILE A 3 1.56 -1.44 12.68
N ASP A 4 0.37 -1.93 13.04
CA ASP A 4 -0.15 -1.84 14.39
C ASP A 4 0.37 -3.03 15.25
N ARG A 5 0.22 -2.96 16.58
CA ARG A 5 0.73 -3.99 17.52
C ARG A 5 0.00 -5.33 17.43
N ASP A 6 -1.17 -5.35 16.81
CA ASP A 6 -1.92 -6.57 16.44
C ASP A 6 -1.50 -7.12 15.06
N GLY A 7 -0.53 -6.45 14.41
CA GLY A 7 0.01 -6.72 13.09
C GLY A 7 -0.97 -6.46 11.95
N THR A 8 -2.00 -5.64 12.17
CA THR A 8 -2.74 -5.00 11.07
C THR A 8 -1.81 -4.06 10.32
N VAL A 9 -1.80 -4.14 8.99
CA VAL A 9 -0.98 -3.29 8.12
C VAL A 9 -1.86 -2.27 7.44
N THR A 10 -1.80 -1.02 7.88
CA THR A 10 -2.54 0.08 7.24
C THR A 10 -1.72 0.70 6.12
N ILE A 11 -2.18 0.61 4.88
CA ILE A 11 -1.54 1.21 3.72
C ILE A 11 -2.42 2.33 3.16
N VAL A 12 -1.82 3.52 3.04
CA VAL A 12 -2.50 4.72 2.55
C VAL A 12 -2.31 4.80 1.04
N SER A 13 -3.40 4.83 0.28
CA SER A 13 -3.35 5.06 -1.18
C SER A 13 -3.30 6.56 -1.47
N LYS A 14 -2.24 7.01 -2.14
CA LYS A 14 -1.95 8.45 -2.34
C LYS A 14 -2.90 9.14 -3.31
N ASN A 15 -3.25 8.50 -4.43
CA ASN A 15 -4.02 9.17 -5.47
C ASN A 15 -5.52 9.15 -5.18
N PRO A 16 -6.28 10.16 -5.64
CA PRO A 16 -7.74 10.16 -5.52
C PRO A 16 -8.36 8.95 -6.22
N GLU A 17 -9.32 8.32 -5.55
CA GLU A 17 -10.16 7.27 -6.12
C GLU A 17 -11.37 7.88 -6.85
N ALA A 18 -11.54 7.51 -8.12
CA ALA A 18 -12.62 7.97 -9.00
C ALA A 18 -13.28 6.81 -9.75
N GLY A 19 -13.06 5.56 -9.31
CA GLY A 19 -13.61 4.33 -9.89
C GLY A 19 -12.58 3.47 -10.61
N GLN A 20 -11.32 3.90 -10.70
CA GLN A 20 -10.24 3.17 -11.37
C GLN A 20 -9.58 2.10 -10.48
N GLY A 21 -9.83 2.11 -9.16
CA GLY A 21 -9.34 1.09 -8.24
C GLY A 21 -7.94 1.32 -7.68
N VAL A 22 -7.42 2.55 -7.67
CA VAL A 22 -6.11 2.89 -7.06
C VAL A 22 -6.08 2.63 -5.55
N LYS A 23 -7.23 2.67 -4.86
CA LYS A 23 -7.31 2.25 -3.46
C LYS A 23 -6.97 0.78 -3.27
N THR A 24 -7.11 -0.06 -4.29
CA THR A 24 -6.69 -1.47 -4.21
C THR A 24 -5.31 -1.64 -4.82
N ALA A 25 -5.10 -1.16 -6.05
CA ALA A 25 -3.89 -1.41 -6.81
C ALA A 25 -2.61 -0.85 -6.15
N PHE A 26 -2.65 0.39 -5.61
CA PHE A 26 -1.44 0.97 -5.01
C PHE A 26 -1.02 0.25 -3.73
N PRO A 27 -1.94 -0.01 -2.76
CA PRO A 27 -1.60 -0.81 -1.60
C PRO A 27 -1.13 -2.22 -1.92
N MET A 28 -1.62 -2.87 -2.97
CA MET A 28 -1.12 -4.18 -3.38
C MET A 28 0.38 -4.15 -3.73
N VAL A 29 0.85 -3.09 -4.41
CA VAL A 29 2.29 -2.94 -4.73
C VAL A 29 3.13 -2.80 -3.47
N VAL A 30 2.66 -2.00 -2.51
CA VAL A 30 3.34 -1.82 -1.23
C VAL A 30 3.35 -3.14 -0.44
N ALA A 31 2.21 -3.82 -0.34
CA ALA A 31 2.05 -5.08 0.38
C ALA A 31 2.93 -6.20 -0.20
N GLU A 32 3.00 -6.31 -1.53
CA GLU A 32 3.89 -7.22 -2.25
C GLU A 32 5.36 -7.02 -1.86
N CYS A 33 5.81 -5.76 -1.86
CA CYS A 33 7.21 -5.46 -1.56
C CYS A 33 7.56 -5.60 -0.07
N LEU A 34 6.56 -5.33 0.79
CA LEU A 34 6.62 -5.48 2.24
C LEU A 34 6.56 -6.95 2.68
N GLU A 35 6.19 -7.87 1.78
CA GLU A 35 6.03 -9.31 2.04
C GLU A 35 4.97 -9.58 3.12
N VAL A 36 3.79 -8.96 3.02
CA VAL A 36 2.67 -9.17 3.97
C VAL A 36 1.48 -9.85 3.30
N ASP A 37 0.73 -10.61 4.08
CA ASP A 37 -0.56 -11.14 3.62
C ASP A 37 -1.55 -9.99 3.41
N TRP A 38 -2.14 -9.94 2.22
CA TRP A 38 -3.17 -8.97 1.86
C TRP A 38 -4.36 -8.98 2.82
N ASN A 39 -4.69 -10.12 3.41
CA ASN A 39 -5.79 -10.21 4.39
C ASN A 39 -5.51 -9.44 5.69
N ARG A 40 -4.25 -9.10 5.98
CA ARG A 40 -3.87 -8.23 7.10
C ARG A 40 -3.82 -6.76 6.70
N VAL A 41 -4.04 -6.43 5.42
CA VAL A 41 -3.95 -5.07 4.91
C VAL A 41 -5.28 -4.35 5.07
N ARG A 42 -5.23 -3.21 5.76
CA ARG A 42 -6.28 -2.20 5.76
C ARG A 42 -5.89 -1.06 4.84
N VAL A 43 -6.80 -0.68 3.94
CA VAL A 43 -6.57 0.46 3.04
C VAL A 43 -7.21 1.73 3.60
N GLU A 44 -6.46 2.83 3.52
CA GLU A 44 -6.96 4.18 3.76
C GLU A 44 -6.72 5.07 2.54
N GLN A 45 -7.65 5.99 2.26
CA GLN A 45 -7.44 7.03 1.26
C GLN A 45 -6.60 8.14 1.89
N ALA A 46 -5.54 8.59 1.20
CA ALA A 46 -4.77 9.74 1.65
C ALA A 46 -5.65 11.01 1.67
N PRO A 47 -5.54 11.88 2.69
CA PRO A 47 -6.01 13.26 2.57
C PRO A 47 -5.16 14.00 1.52
N LEU A 48 -5.63 15.17 1.08
CA LEU A 48 -4.79 16.08 0.29
C LEU A 48 -3.71 16.67 1.20
N ASP A 49 -2.47 16.21 1.03
CA ASP A 49 -1.35 16.57 1.89
C ASP A 49 -0.01 16.33 1.16
N ASP A 50 0.87 17.34 1.20
CA ASP A 50 2.14 17.35 0.46
C ASP A 50 3.07 16.18 0.83
N ARG A 51 2.91 15.57 2.01
CA ARG A 51 3.68 14.39 2.42
C ARG A 51 3.49 13.19 1.50
N TYR A 52 2.39 13.14 0.74
CA TYR A 52 2.08 12.08 -0.22
C TYR A 52 2.51 12.43 -1.65
N GLY A 53 3.18 13.58 -1.84
CA GLY A 53 3.58 14.08 -3.14
C GLY A 53 2.38 14.49 -4.00
N ARG A 54 2.57 14.51 -5.33
CA ARG A 54 1.51 14.88 -6.28
C ARG A 54 0.36 13.87 -6.25
N GLN A 55 -0.83 14.34 -5.87
CA GLN A 55 -2.06 13.54 -5.82
C GLN A 55 -2.98 13.98 -6.98
N VAL A 56 -3.08 13.15 -8.02
CA VAL A 56 -3.89 13.46 -9.22
C VAL A 56 -4.54 12.21 -9.80
N VAL A 57 -5.69 12.40 -10.43
CA VAL A 57 -6.33 11.40 -11.31
C VAL A 57 -6.41 11.97 -12.72
N GLY A 58 -5.87 11.23 -13.70
CA GLY A 58 -5.85 11.65 -15.10
C GLY A 58 -4.61 11.19 -15.88
N GLY A 59 -4.72 11.19 -17.21
CA GLY A 59 -3.61 10.91 -18.12
C GLY A 59 -3.02 9.49 -18.07
N SER A 60 -3.69 8.54 -17.39
CA SER A 60 -3.19 7.17 -17.16
C SER A 60 -1.80 7.12 -16.51
N ARG A 61 -1.47 8.15 -15.71
CA ARG A 61 -0.15 8.35 -15.11
C ARG A 61 -0.01 7.82 -13.68
N GLY A 62 -1.10 7.42 -13.03
CA GLY A 62 -1.09 7.02 -11.62
C GLY A 62 -0.09 5.90 -11.30
N THR A 63 -0.27 4.72 -11.92
CA THR A 63 0.65 3.59 -11.70
C THR A 63 2.04 3.86 -12.27
N PRO A 64 2.22 4.33 -13.52
CA PRO A 64 3.57 4.58 -14.06
C PRO A 64 4.39 5.57 -13.22
N ASP A 65 3.79 6.68 -12.78
CA ASP A 65 4.51 7.69 -12.01
C ASP A 65 4.72 7.26 -10.55
N GLY A 66 3.84 6.40 -10.00
CA GLY A 66 3.92 5.94 -8.61
C GLY A 66 4.63 4.59 -8.39
N TRP A 67 4.98 3.88 -9.47
CA TRP A 67 5.45 2.49 -9.40
C TRP A 67 6.66 2.32 -8.48
N ASP A 68 7.67 3.18 -8.62
CA ASP A 68 8.90 3.09 -7.84
C ASP A 68 8.67 3.54 -6.40
N ASP A 69 7.98 4.67 -6.19
CA ASP A 69 7.64 5.16 -4.84
C ASP A 69 6.97 4.07 -3.98
N LEU A 70 6.00 3.36 -4.55
CA LEU A 70 5.25 2.32 -3.85
C LEU A 70 6.14 1.11 -3.52
N ARG A 71 6.99 0.68 -4.46
CA ARG A 71 7.94 -0.42 -4.24
C ARG A 71 9.03 -0.05 -3.24
N ILE A 72 9.52 1.18 -3.28
CA ILE A 72 10.49 1.73 -2.33
C ILE A 72 9.89 1.76 -0.93
N ALA A 73 8.66 2.25 -0.77
CA ALA A 73 7.98 2.28 0.51
C ALA A 73 7.88 0.88 1.13
N GLY A 74 7.38 -0.10 0.38
CA GLY A 74 7.25 -1.49 0.86
C GLY A 74 8.60 -2.16 1.14
N THR A 75 9.54 -2.07 0.20
CA THR A 75 10.87 -2.69 0.33
C THR A 75 11.68 -2.07 1.47
N GLY A 76 11.65 -0.74 1.62
CA GLY A 76 12.37 -0.03 2.67
C GLY A 76 11.92 -0.44 4.07
N ALA A 77 10.60 -0.52 4.29
CA ALA A 77 10.06 -1.00 5.57
C ALA A 77 10.42 -2.47 5.84
N LYS A 78 10.36 -3.34 4.83
CA LYS A 78 10.82 -4.73 4.96
C LYS A 78 12.29 -4.82 5.39
N VAL A 79 13.17 -4.04 4.75
CA VAL A 79 14.60 -4.02 5.08
C VAL A 79 14.83 -3.59 6.53
N LEU A 80 14.12 -2.56 7.00
CA LEU A 80 14.18 -2.13 8.41
C LEU A 80 13.77 -3.25 9.38
N LEU A 81 12.69 -3.96 9.06
CA LEU A 81 12.20 -5.06 9.90
C LEU A 81 13.20 -6.24 9.91
N ILE A 82 13.80 -6.56 8.77
CA ILE A 82 14.86 -7.56 8.68
C ILE A 82 16.08 -7.14 9.51
N GLN A 83 16.51 -5.89 9.42
CA GLN A 83 17.63 -5.36 10.21
C GLN A 83 17.32 -5.39 11.71
N ALA A 84 16.10 -5.06 12.11
CA ALA A 84 15.65 -5.13 13.49
C ALA A 84 15.70 -6.56 14.06
N ALA A 85 15.22 -7.54 13.29
CA ALA A 85 15.30 -8.95 13.67
C ALA A 85 16.75 -9.44 13.76
N ALA A 86 17.55 -9.14 12.75
CA ALA A 86 18.95 -9.51 12.67
C ALA A 86 19.76 -8.94 13.86
N SER A 87 19.52 -7.67 14.21
CA SER A 87 20.11 -7.03 15.39
C SER A 87 19.68 -7.70 16.70
N THR A 88 18.39 -8.03 16.83
CA THR A 88 17.85 -8.75 17.99
C THR A 88 18.45 -10.16 18.14
N TRP A 89 18.81 -10.78 17.02
CA TRP A 89 19.33 -12.14 16.99
C TRP A 89 20.86 -12.23 17.02
N GLY A 90 21.56 -11.13 16.76
CA GLY A 90 23.01 -11.09 16.63
C GLY A 90 23.50 -11.82 15.37
N VAL A 91 22.72 -11.81 14.29
CA VAL A 91 23.05 -12.50 13.02
C VAL A 91 23.13 -11.50 11.86
N PRO A 92 23.81 -11.83 10.75
CA PRO A 92 23.83 -10.97 9.57
C PRO A 92 22.45 -10.80 8.95
N ALA A 93 22.05 -9.56 8.63
CA ALA A 93 20.76 -9.29 7.99
C ALA A 93 20.60 -9.96 6.61
N ALA A 94 21.71 -10.25 5.92
CA ALA A 94 21.72 -10.95 4.64
C ALA A 94 21.30 -12.43 4.75
N GLU A 95 21.36 -13.02 5.95
CA GLU A 95 20.92 -14.39 6.21
C GLU A 95 19.45 -14.45 6.63
N CYS A 96 18.81 -13.30 6.82
CA CYS A 96 17.40 -13.20 7.18
C CYS A 96 16.53 -12.95 5.94
N SER A 97 15.37 -13.59 5.92
CA SER A 97 14.35 -13.43 4.88
C SER A 97 13.04 -12.97 5.50
N ALA A 98 12.13 -12.41 4.72
CA ALA A 98 10.80 -12.04 5.20
C ALA A 98 9.71 -12.54 4.25
N LYS A 99 8.64 -13.06 4.83
CA LYS A 99 7.49 -13.60 4.10
C LYS A 99 6.24 -13.54 4.98
N SER A 100 5.11 -13.17 4.39
CA SER A 100 3.80 -13.12 5.07
C SER A 100 3.79 -12.37 6.41
N GLY A 101 4.56 -11.29 6.54
CA GLY A 101 4.65 -10.47 7.75
C GLY A 101 5.53 -11.06 8.86
N VAL A 102 6.39 -12.02 8.52
CA VAL A 102 7.30 -12.68 9.45
C VAL A 102 8.72 -12.63 8.89
N VAL A 103 9.69 -12.26 9.73
CA VAL A 103 11.12 -12.42 9.44
C VAL A 103 11.58 -13.78 9.93
N SER A 104 12.41 -14.46 9.14
CA SER A 104 12.99 -15.78 9.43
C SER A 104 14.50 -15.78 9.22
N HIS A 105 15.23 -16.51 10.07
CA HIS A 105 16.66 -16.78 9.90
C HIS A 105 16.89 -18.29 9.80
N ASP A 106 17.13 -18.76 8.58
CA ASP A 106 17.12 -20.19 8.22
C ASP A 106 18.16 -21.01 8.99
N ALA A 107 19.37 -20.49 9.17
CA ALA A 107 20.45 -21.20 9.86
C ALA A 107 20.14 -21.47 11.34
N SER A 108 19.34 -20.62 11.98
CA SER A 108 18.95 -20.78 13.39
C SER A 108 17.53 -21.29 13.61
N GLY A 109 16.69 -21.29 12.58
CA GLY A 109 15.25 -21.55 12.68
C GLY A 109 14.45 -20.49 13.45
N ARG A 110 15.05 -19.35 13.83
CA ARG A 110 14.36 -18.26 14.54
C ARG A 110 13.42 -17.52 13.61
N THR A 111 12.27 -17.13 14.15
CA THR A 111 11.27 -16.32 13.47
C THR A 111 10.76 -15.21 14.37
N ALA A 112 10.35 -14.09 13.77
CA ALA A 112 9.74 -12.96 14.47
C ALA A 112 8.68 -12.31 13.58
N ALA A 113 7.47 -12.13 14.12
CA ALA A 113 6.41 -11.39 13.43
C ALA A 113 6.74 -9.89 13.42
N TYR A 114 6.33 -9.16 12.38
CA TYR A 114 6.65 -7.74 12.21
C TYR A 114 6.25 -6.88 13.42
N GLU A 115 5.09 -7.15 14.02
CA GLU A 115 4.56 -6.47 15.20
C GLU A 115 5.49 -6.56 16.43
N SER A 116 6.31 -7.61 16.52
CA SER A 116 7.29 -7.79 17.61
C SER A 116 8.57 -7.00 17.40
N LEU A 117 8.82 -6.52 16.19
CA LEU A 117 10.06 -5.84 15.78
C LEU A 117 9.92 -4.31 15.72
N LEU A 118 8.71 -3.77 15.95
CA LEU A 118 8.38 -2.37 15.70
C LEU A 118 9.25 -1.40 16.50
N ASP A 119 9.51 -1.69 17.78
CA ASP A 119 10.32 -0.80 18.64
C ASP A 119 11.77 -0.73 18.17
N THR A 120 12.36 -1.89 17.88
CA THR A 120 13.73 -1.96 17.37
C THR A 120 13.83 -1.32 15.98
N ALA A 121 12.87 -1.59 15.10
CA ALA A 121 12.85 -1.02 13.74
C ALA A 121 12.69 0.51 13.76
N ALA A 122 11.91 1.07 14.68
CA ALA A 122 11.73 2.51 14.82
C ALA A 122 13.01 3.25 15.28
N ALA A 123 13.94 2.55 15.94
CA ALA A 123 15.21 3.11 16.38
C ALA A 123 16.30 3.07 15.30
N LEU A 124 16.08 2.35 14.19
CA LEU A 124 17.05 2.23 13.10
C LEU A 124 16.92 3.40 12.11
N PRO A 125 18.03 3.84 11.50
CA PRO A 125 17.97 4.84 10.44
C PRO A 125 17.25 4.28 9.21
N ALA A 126 16.50 5.13 8.51
CA ALA A 126 15.86 4.75 7.26
C ALA A 126 16.91 4.27 6.24
N PRO A 127 16.65 3.19 5.49
CA PRO A 127 17.60 2.66 4.53
C PRO A 127 17.71 3.59 3.32
N GLU A 128 18.93 3.74 2.81
CA GLU A 128 19.20 4.49 1.59
C GLU A 128 18.47 3.87 0.40
N VAL A 129 17.71 4.70 -0.34
CA VAL A 129 16.89 4.24 -1.47
C VAL A 129 17.73 3.55 -2.55
N SER A 130 18.95 4.05 -2.79
CA SER A 130 19.89 3.50 -3.78
C SER A 130 20.39 2.10 -3.43
N ALA A 131 20.33 1.70 -2.16
CA ALA A 131 20.74 0.38 -1.68
C ALA A 131 19.60 -0.66 -1.73
N LEU A 132 18.36 -0.24 -2.00
CA LEU A 132 17.20 -1.13 -2.01
C LEU A 132 17.16 -1.98 -3.28
N LYS A 133 17.14 -3.30 -3.11
CA LYS A 133 16.84 -4.24 -4.20
C LYS A 133 15.33 -4.37 -4.37
N LEU A 134 14.77 -3.62 -5.32
CA LEU A 134 13.35 -3.68 -5.64
C LEU A 134 13.04 -4.93 -6.47
N LYS A 135 11.89 -5.57 -6.18
CA LYS A 135 11.33 -6.63 -7.04
C LYS A 135 11.04 -6.05 -8.42
N SER A 136 11.53 -6.70 -9.47
CA SER A 136 11.46 -6.21 -10.86
C SER A 136 10.99 -7.26 -11.85
N ARG A 137 11.03 -8.54 -11.47
CA ARG A 137 10.68 -9.65 -12.36
C ARG A 137 9.31 -10.24 -12.02
N PRO A 138 8.52 -10.67 -13.02
CA PRO A 138 7.21 -11.28 -12.78
C PRO A 138 7.22 -12.44 -11.78
N GLU A 139 8.24 -13.28 -11.81
CA GLU A 139 8.41 -14.44 -10.94
C GLU A 139 8.69 -14.10 -9.47
N GLU A 140 9.10 -12.86 -9.18
CA GLU A 140 9.32 -12.37 -7.81
C GLU A 140 8.00 -11.93 -7.15
N PHE A 141 6.96 -11.69 -7.95
CA PHE A 141 5.67 -11.23 -7.48
C PHE A 141 4.78 -12.40 -7.07
N THR A 142 4.16 -12.29 -5.91
CA THR A 142 3.30 -13.34 -5.33
C THR A 142 1.85 -12.90 -5.18
N LEU A 143 1.60 -11.62 -4.89
CA LEU A 143 0.32 -10.94 -4.83
C LEU A 143 -0.01 -10.24 -6.15
N LEU A 144 0.94 -9.52 -6.75
CA LEU A 144 0.74 -8.87 -8.04
C LEU A 144 0.62 -9.93 -9.15
N GLY A 145 -0.38 -9.77 -10.03
CA GLY A 145 -0.75 -10.77 -11.04
C GLY A 145 -1.85 -11.73 -10.60
N ARG A 146 -2.32 -11.64 -9.34
CA ARG A 146 -3.54 -12.33 -8.88
C ARG A 146 -4.75 -11.42 -8.92
N GLU A 147 -5.91 -12.04 -9.02
CA GLU A 147 -7.19 -11.35 -8.83
C GLU A 147 -7.39 -11.03 -7.34
N VAL A 148 -7.55 -9.74 -7.03
CA VAL A 148 -7.84 -9.25 -5.69
C VAL A 148 -9.10 -8.37 -5.78
N PRO A 149 -10.17 -8.68 -5.03
CA PRO A 149 -11.37 -7.85 -5.02
C PRO A 149 -11.08 -6.42 -4.56
N GLY A 150 -11.77 -5.45 -5.15
CA GLY A 150 -11.64 -4.06 -4.78
C GLY A 150 -12.06 -3.81 -3.33
N VAL A 151 -11.26 -3.06 -2.58
CA VAL A 151 -11.48 -2.83 -1.15
C VAL A 151 -12.79 -2.10 -0.83
N ASP A 152 -13.31 -1.32 -1.78
CA ASP A 152 -14.60 -0.63 -1.65
C ASP A 152 -15.75 -1.37 -2.35
N ASN A 153 -15.51 -2.51 -3.01
CA ASN A 153 -16.55 -3.24 -3.74
C ASN A 153 -17.80 -3.51 -2.88
N PRO A 154 -17.70 -3.99 -1.62
CA PRO A 154 -18.87 -4.18 -0.77
C PRO A 154 -19.69 -2.90 -0.56
N ARG A 155 -19.03 -1.74 -0.44
CA ARG A 155 -19.69 -0.44 -0.25
C ARG A 155 -20.40 0.00 -1.52
N ILE A 156 -19.75 -0.18 -2.68
CA ILE A 156 -20.31 0.16 -3.98
C ILE A 156 -21.57 -0.66 -4.26
N VAL A 157 -21.50 -1.99 -4.13
CA VAL A 157 -22.64 -2.87 -4.46
C VAL A 157 -23.81 -2.77 -3.47
N THR A 158 -23.58 -2.21 -2.28
CA THR A 158 -24.62 -1.92 -1.28
C THR A 158 -25.14 -0.49 -1.33
N GLY A 159 -24.70 0.32 -2.31
CA GLY A 159 -25.17 1.69 -2.52
C GLY A 159 -24.72 2.66 -1.42
N GLN A 160 -23.64 2.35 -0.71
CA GLN A 160 -23.08 3.29 0.27
C GLN A 160 -22.35 4.43 -0.44
N PRO A 161 -22.52 5.68 0.03
CA PRO A 161 -21.81 6.81 -0.55
C PRO A 161 -20.30 6.61 -0.52
N LEU A 162 -19.67 6.75 -1.69
CA LEU A 162 -18.23 6.62 -1.85
C LEU A 162 -17.64 7.76 -2.68
N PHE A 163 -18.34 8.16 -3.74
CA PHE A 163 -17.89 9.17 -4.68
C PHE A 163 -18.61 10.51 -4.44
N GLY A 164 -18.02 11.59 -4.97
CA GLY A 164 -18.61 12.93 -4.85
C GLY A 164 -20.06 13.01 -5.37
N ALA A 165 -20.42 12.20 -6.36
CA ALA A 165 -21.78 12.11 -6.89
C ALA A 165 -22.81 11.54 -5.88
N ASP A 166 -22.35 10.79 -4.88
CA ASP A 166 -23.19 10.16 -3.86
C ASP A 166 -23.47 11.08 -2.67
N ILE A 167 -22.79 12.23 -2.59
CA ILE A 167 -22.97 13.18 -1.49
C ILE A 167 -24.36 13.80 -1.56
N ARG A 168 -25.02 13.91 -0.39
CA ARG A 168 -26.30 14.57 -0.19
C ARG A 168 -26.19 15.53 0.99
N LEU A 169 -26.33 16.83 0.75
CA LEU A 169 -26.30 17.86 1.79
C LEU A 169 -27.71 18.41 2.06
N PRO A 170 -28.03 18.86 3.30
CA PRO A 170 -29.27 19.57 3.57
C PRO A 170 -29.44 20.78 2.64
N GLY A 171 -30.57 20.85 1.94
CA GLY A 171 -30.87 21.95 1.00
C GLY A 171 -30.12 21.90 -0.35
N MET A 172 -29.45 20.80 -0.68
CA MET A 172 -28.73 20.67 -1.95
C MET A 172 -29.66 20.75 -3.17
N LEU A 173 -29.39 21.70 -4.06
CA LEU A 173 -30.11 21.90 -5.31
C LEU A 173 -29.50 21.03 -6.43
N TYR A 174 -30.33 20.59 -7.36
CA TYR A 174 -29.91 19.81 -8.53
C TYR A 174 -30.09 20.64 -9.79
N ALA A 175 -29.06 20.73 -10.63
CA ALA A 175 -29.12 21.36 -11.93
C ALA A 175 -29.12 20.30 -13.04
N VAL A 176 -29.98 20.48 -14.04
CA VAL A 176 -30.00 19.68 -15.27
C VAL A 176 -29.81 20.66 -16.43
N TYR A 177 -28.97 20.31 -17.39
CA TYR A 177 -28.84 21.08 -18.63
C TYR A 177 -29.41 20.26 -19.79
N GLU A 178 -30.14 20.92 -20.67
CA GLU A 178 -30.60 20.34 -21.92
C GLU A 178 -29.54 20.61 -23.00
N LYS A 179 -29.00 19.56 -23.61
CA LYS A 179 -28.06 19.69 -24.73
C LYS A 179 -28.84 19.92 -26.02
N CYS A 180 -28.35 20.81 -26.89
CA CYS A 180 -28.92 21.00 -28.22
C CYS A 180 -29.07 19.65 -28.95
N PRO A 181 -30.22 19.35 -29.58
CA PRO A 181 -30.43 18.07 -30.28
C PRO A 181 -29.53 17.91 -31.52
N VAL A 182 -28.88 18.99 -31.96
CA VAL A 182 -27.96 18.99 -33.09
C VAL A 182 -26.53 18.90 -32.58
N PHE A 183 -25.77 17.95 -33.11
CA PHE A 183 -24.33 17.84 -32.87
C PHE A 183 -23.61 18.97 -33.65
N GLY A 184 -22.80 19.77 -32.97
CA GLY A 184 -22.00 20.86 -33.55
C GLY A 184 -20.61 20.87 -32.95
#